data_AF-A0AAE2ZHC1-F1
#
_entry.id   AF-A0AAE2ZHC1-F1
#
_cell.length_a   1.000
_cell.length_b   1.000
_cell.length_c   1.000
_cell.angle_alpha   90.00
_cell.angle_beta   90.00
_cell.angle_gamma   90.00
#
_symmetry.space_group_name_H-M   'P 1'
#
loop_
_entity.id
_entity.type
_entity.pdbx_description
1 polymer ?
#
loop_
_entity_poly.entity_id
_entity_poly.type
_entity_poly.pdbx_seq_one_letter_code
_entity_poly.pdbx_strand_id
1 'polypeptide(L)'
;MNNNNIIQTIRELIADATLLVRQEIDLAKAEAAEKFGQIQAGVAAVAAGSLIALVALLVLVQALVVALGNIMPPALAALVVGVVLALIAFVLVMNGANQLKPENLAPKRTIRSVRENAEKMKEGRSS
;
A
#
# COMPACT_ATOMS: atom_id res chain seq x y z
N MET A 1 59.06 13.63 -8.30
CA MET A 1 57.67 13.29 -7.92
C MET A 1 57.43 11.85 -8.36
N ASN A 2 57.26 10.92 -7.41
CA ASN A 2 57.17 9.48 -7.69
C ASN A 2 55.79 9.10 -8.25
N ASN A 3 55.75 8.35 -9.36
CA ASN A 3 54.52 7.79 -9.93
C ASN A 3 53.74 6.87 -8.97
N ASN A 4 54.37 6.41 -7.89
CA ASN A 4 53.76 5.52 -6.90
C ASN A 4 52.71 6.23 -6.03
N ASN A 5 52.80 7.55 -5.84
CA ASN A 5 51.89 8.28 -4.96
C ASN A 5 50.53 8.56 -5.64
N ILE A 6 50.51 8.82 -6.96
CA ILE A 6 49.25 9.03 -7.73
C ILE A 6 48.41 7.74 -7.77
N ILE A 7 49.08 6.59 -7.89
CA ILE A 7 48.40 5.29 -7.88
C ILE A 7 47.83 4.98 -6.49
N GLN A 8 48.49 5.40 -5.40
CA GLN A 8 47.97 5.22 -4.04
C GLN A 8 46.73 6.09 -3.76
N THR A 9 46.75 7.38 -4.14
CA THR A 9 45.60 8.27 -3.91
C THR A 9 44.35 7.83 -4.69
N ILE A 10 44.50 7.34 -5.91
CA ILE A 10 43.38 6.79 -6.69
C ILE A 10 42.83 5.51 -6.03
N ARG A 11 43.71 4.64 -5.50
CA ARG A 11 43.28 3.43 -4.79
C ARG A 11 42.53 3.75 -3.50
N GLU A 12 42.98 4.75 -2.75
CA GLU A 12 42.31 5.23 -1.54
C GLU A 12 40.94 5.84 -1.86
N LEU A 13 40.84 6.70 -2.88
CA LEU A 13 39.57 7.29 -3.29
C LEU A 13 38.54 6.23 -3.76
N ILE A 14 38.98 5.22 -4.50
CA ILE A 14 38.11 4.11 -4.92
C ILE A 14 37.67 3.26 -3.71
N ALA A 15 38.55 3.04 -2.74
CA ALA A 15 38.22 2.33 -1.52
C ALA A 15 37.20 3.10 -0.67
N ASP A 16 37.38 4.41 -0.53
CA ASP A 16 36.46 5.30 0.20
C ASP A 16 35.09 5.41 -0.49
N ALA A 17 35.07 5.58 -1.82
CA ALA A 17 33.83 5.58 -2.59
C ALA A 17 33.07 4.25 -2.45
N THR A 18 33.80 3.12 -2.44
CA THR A 18 33.21 1.79 -2.21
C THR A 18 32.65 1.65 -0.79
N LEU A 19 33.32 2.23 0.21
CA LEU A 19 32.84 2.27 1.59
C LEU A 19 31.57 3.10 1.73
N LEU A 20 31.51 4.29 1.11
CA LEU A 20 30.34 5.16 1.12
C LEU A 20 29.12 4.48 0.48
N VAL A 21 29.29 3.85 -0.70
CA VAL A 21 28.20 3.12 -1.36
C VAL A 21 27.69 1.97 -0.48
N ARG A 22 28.59 1.25 0.20
CA ARG A 22 28.17 0.21 1.16
C ARG A 22 27.38 0.78 2.33
N GLN A 23 27.83 1.92 2.88
CA GLN A 23 27.13 2.60 3.96
C GLN A 23 25.74 3.09 3.54
N GLU A 24 25.60 3.66 2.34
CA GLU A 24 24.28 4.06 1.81
C GLU A 24 23.36 2.85 1.63
N ILE A 25 23.88 1.73 1.12
CA ILE A 25 23.12 0.48 0.99
C ILE A 25 22.69 -0.03 2.36
N ASP A 26 23.57 -0.02 3.35
CA ASP A 26 23.28 -0.51 4.69
C ASP A 26 22.30 0.43 5.42
N LEU A 27 22.41 1.74 5.20
CA LEU A 27 21.44 2.73 5.69
C LEU A 27 20.07 2.54 5.03
N ALA A 28 20.02 2.39 3.70
CA ALA A 28 18.79 2.13 2.97
C ALA A 28 18.12 0.81 3.39
N LYS A 29 18.92 -0.23 3.68
CA LYS A 29 18.41 -1.48 4.26
C LYS A 29 17.85 -1.27 5.67
N ALA A 30 18.52 -0.49 6.51
CA ALA A 30 18.06 -0.21 7.87
C ALA A 30 16.74 0.58 7.84
N GLU A 31 16.65 1.62 7.01
CA GLU A 31 15.43 2.41 6.82
C GLU A 31 14.31 1.54 6.24
N ALA A 32 14.60 0.72 5.23
CA ALA A 32 13.61 -0.23 4.69
C ALA A 32 13.11 -1.18 5.78
N ALA A 33 14.00 -1.77 6.58
CA ALA A 33 13.63 -2.66 7.68
C ALA A 33 12.76 -1.97 8.73
N GLU A 34 13.06 -0.72 9.08
CA GLU A 34 12.23 0.09 9.99
C GLU A 34 10.84 0.33 9.40
N LYS A 35 10.75 0.76 8.13
CA LYS A 35 9.48 0.95 7.42
C LYS A 35 8.68 -0.35 7.34
N PHE A 36 9.33 -1.48 7.06
CA PHE A 36 8.70 -2.80 7.06
C PHE A 36 8.15 -3.17 8.44
N GLY A 37 8.90 -2.93 9.52
CA GLY A 37 8.43 -3.16 10.89
C GLY A 37 7.20 -2.32 11.24
N GLN A 38 7.19 -1.04 10.85
CA GLN A 38 6.04 -0.15 11.04
C GLN A 38 4.80 -0.64 10.25
N ILE A 39 4.99 -1.02 8.98
CA ILE A 39 3.93 -1.60 8.15
C ILE A 39 3.41 -2.89 8.78
N GLN A 40 4.28 -3.79 9.24
CA GLN A 40 3.90 -5.05 9.87
C GLN A 40 3.07 -4.82 11.13
N ALA A 41 3.49 -3.93 12.01
CA ALA A 41 2.74 -3.58 13.22
C ALA A 41 1.37 -2.96 12.87
N GLY A 42 1.33 -2.09 11.86
CA GLY A 42 0.08 -1.51 11.35
C GLY A 42 -0.87 -2.56 10.79
N VAL A 43 -0.38 -3.49 9.97
CA VAL A 43 -1.17 -4.60 9.41
C VAL A 43 -1.69 -5.51 10.50
N ALA A 44 -0.87 -5.85 11.50
CA ALA A 44 -1.29 -6.66 12.64
C ALA A 44 -2.40 -5.98 13.46
N ALA A 45 -2.27 -4.68 13.73
CA ALA A 45 -3.29 -3.91 14.44
C ALA A 45 -4.60 -3.83 13.65
N VAL A 46 -4.53 -3.56 12.34
CA VAL A 46 -5.72 -3.54 11.47
C VAL A 46 -6.39 -4.91 11.41
N ALA A 47 -5.63 -5.99 11.29
CA ALA A 47 -6.16 -7.35 11.28
C ALA A 47 -6.87 -7.70 12.59
N ALA A 48 -6.22 -7.46 13.74
CA ALA A 48 -6.79 -7.70 15.06
C ALA A 48 -8.05 -6.84 15.30
N GLY A 49 -7.98 -5.54 14.98
CA GLY A 49 -9.10 -4.63 15.08
C GLY A 49 -10.28 -5.05 14.20
N SER A 50 -10.02 -5.50 12.97
CA SER A 50 -11.05 -5.98 12.05
C SER A 50 -11.75 -7.24 12.56
N LEU A 51 -11.01 -8.16 13.20
CA LEU A 51 -11.59 -9.35 13.82
C LEU A 51 -12.52 -8.98 14.99
N ILE A 52 -12.07 -8.07 15.86
CA ILE A 52 -12.90 -7.59 16.98
C ILE A 52 -14.14 -6.84 16.46
N ALA A 53 -13.96 -5.98 15.47
CA ALA A 53 -15.06 -5.26 14.82
C ALA A 53 -16.08 -6.21 14.17
N LEU A 54 -15.62 -7.31 13.56
CA LEU A 54 -16.49 -8.35 13.01
C LEU A 54 -17.33 -9.01 14.11
N VAL A 55 -16.71 -9.41 15.23
CA VAL A 55 -17.45 -10.00 16.37
C VAL A 55 -18.48 -9.02 16.92
N ALA A 56 -18.08 -7.76 17.13
CA ALA A 56 -19.00 -6.71 17.59
C ALA A 56 -20.16 -6.51 16.62
N LEU A 57 -19.89 -6.49 15.31
CA LEU A 57 -20.92 -6.38 14.27
C LEU A 57 -21.89 -7.56 14.33
N LEU A 58 -21.42 -8.80 14.47
CA LEU A 58 -22.31 -9.97 14.59
C LEU A 58 -23.25 -9.86 15.81
N VAL A 59 -22.73 -9.39 16.95
CA VAL A 59 -23.55 -9.16 18.15
C VAL A 59 -24.58 -8.06 17.91
N LEU A 60 -24.21 -6.96 17.24
CA LEU A 60 -25.13 -5.88 16.88
C LEU A 60 -26.21 -6.33 15.89
N VAL A 61 -25.85 -7.15 14.91
CA VAL A 61 -26.80 -7.73 13.96
C VAL A 61 -27.80 -8.61 14.70
N GLN A 62 -27.34 -9.46 15.61
CA GLN A 62 -28.24 -10.27 16.43
C GLN A 62 -29.17 -9.40 17.27
N ALA A 63 -28.65 -8.35 17.91
CA ALA A 63 -29.46 -7.40 18.67
C ALA A 63 -30.54 -6.73 17.80
N LEU A 64 -30.19 -6.34 16.57
CA LEU A 64 -31.13 -5.74 15.63
C LEU A 64 -32.21 -6.73 15.18
N VAL A 65 -31.85 -7.97 14.91
CA VAL A 65 -32.80 -9.04 14.56
C VAL A 65 -33.76 -9.31 15.72
N VAL A 66 -33.28 -9.36 16.96
CA VAL A 66 -34.13 -9.52 18.15
C VAL A 66 -35.05 -8.31 18.33
N ALA A 67 -34.53 -7.09 18.15
CA ALA A 67 -35.32 -5.87 18.26
C ALA A 67 -36.48 -5.83 17.25
N LEU A 68 -36.20 -6.17 15.99
CA LEU A 68 -37.22 -6.29 14.93
C LEU A 68 -38.14 -7.50 15.17
N GLY A 69 -37.62 -8.58 15.74
CA GLY A 69 -38.36 -9.78 16.10
C GLY A 69 -39.49 -9.53 17.11
N ASN A 70 -39.44 -8.44 17.87
CA ASN A 70 -40.53 -8.02 18.75
C ASN A 70 -41.72 -7.41 17.99
N ILE A 71 -41.55 -7.06 16.72
CA ILE A 71 -42.56 -6.36 15.89
C ILE A 71 -43.01 -7.25 14.71
N MET A 72 -42.16 -8.18 14.26
CA MET A 72 -42.44 -9.10 13.16
C MET A 72 -41.83 -10.50 13.40
N PRO A 73 -42.23 -11.55 12.65
CA PRO A 73 -41.64 -12.88 12.79
C PRO A 73 -40.10 -12.86 12.70
N PRO A 74 -39.37 -13.56 13.59
CA PRO A 74 -37.90 -13.53 13.63
C PRO A 74 -37.22 -13.88 12.30
N ALA A 75 -37.83 -14.78 11.52
CA ALA A 75 -37.33 -15.15 10.20
C ALA A 75 -37.36 -13.97 9.22
N LEU A 76 -38.43 -13.15 9.24
CA LEU A 76 -38.55 -11.97 8.39
C LEU A 76 -37.63 -10.84 8.87
N ALA A 77 -37.50 -10.67 10.18
CA ALA A 77 -36.54 -9.73 10.77
C ALA A 77 -35.10 -10.03 10.31
N ALA A 78 -34.68 -11.30 10.41
CA ALA A 78 -33.37 -11.74 9.95
C ALA A 78 -33.18 -11.53 8.44
N LEU A 79 -34.21 -11.81 7.63
CA LEU A 79 -34.19 -11.58 6.18
C LEU A 79 -33.97 -10.09 5.86
N VAL A 80 -34.74 -9.19 6.47
CA VAL A 80 -34.65 -7.75 6.21
C VAL A 80 -33.28 -7.21 6.59
N VAL A 81 -32.78 -7.54 7.79
CA VAL A 81 -31.44 -7.12 8.23
C VAL A 81 -30.36 -7.67 7.31
N GLY A 82 -30.46 -8.95 6.93
CA GLY A 82 -29.53 -9.60 6.01
C GLY A 82 -29.49 -8.92 4.64
N VAL A 83 -30.63 -8.57 4.07
CA VAL A 83 -30.71 -7.86 2.78
C VAL A 83 -30.08 -6.47 2.87
N VAL A 84 -30.38 -5.71 3.93
CA VAL A 84 -29.79 -4.37 4.12
C VAL A 84 -28.27 -4.45 4.20
N LEU A 85 -27.72 -5.40 4.97
CA LEU A 85 -26.28 -5.59 5.09
C LEU A 85 -25.65 -6.10 3.78
N ALA A 86 -26.34 -6.98 3.04
CA ALA A 86 -25.87 -7.46 1.75
C ALA A 86 -25.74 -6.31 0.74
N LEU A 87 -26.69 -5.37 0.72
CA LEU A 87 -26.61 -4.17 -0.12
C LEU A 87 -25.43 -3.28 0.26
N ILE A 88 -25.23 -3.03 1.56
CA ILE A 88 -24.09 -2.25 2.06
C ILE A 88 -22.78 -2.93 1.66
N ALA A 89 -22.66 -4.24 1.89
CA ALA A 89 -21.48 -5.02 1.52
C ALA A 89 -21.21 -4.98 0.01
N PHE A 90 -22.25 -5.12 -0.82
CA PHE A 90 -22.13 -5.04 -2.27
C PHE A 90 -21.55 -3.69 -2.74
N VAL A 91 -22.06 -2.58 -2.20
CA VAL A 91 -21.53 -1.23 -2.54
C VAL A 91 -20.08 -1.07 -2.09
N LEU A 92 -19.73 -1.51 -0.88
CA LEU A 92 -18.36 -1.44 -0.38
C LEU A 92 -17.39 -2.27 -1.22
N VAL A 93 -17.77 -3.50 -1.56
CA VAL A 93 -16.95 -4.38 -2.43
C VAL A 93 -16.76 -3.75 -3.79
N MET A 94 -17.81 -3.20 -4.40
CA MET A 94 -17.72 -2.57 -5.71
C MET A 94 -16.81 -1.34 -5.69
N ASN A 95 -16.92 -0.50 -4.66
CA ASN A 95 -16.05 0.66 -4.48
C ASN A 95 -14.60 0.25 -4.24
N GLY A 96 -14.36 -0.73 -3.36
CA GLY A 96 -13.02 -1.26 -3.09
C GLY A 96 -12.38 -1.87 -4.34
N ALA A 97 -13.11 -2.73 -5.05
CA ALA A 97 -12.66 -3.34 -6.30
C ALA A 97 -12.34 -2.27 -7.36
N ASN A 98 -13.15 -1.22 -7.46
CA ASN A 98 -12.89 -0.11 -8.38
C ASN A 98 -11.59 0.63 -8.04
N GLN A 99 -11.30 0.86 -6.75
CA GLN A 99 -10.06 1.53 -6.35
C GLN A 99 -8.80 0.68 -6.60
N LEU A 100 -8.93 -0.65 -6.59
CA LEU A 100 -7.83 -1.57 -6.87
C LEU A 100 -7.58 -1.81 -8.37
N LYS A 101 -8.36 -1.18 -9.26
CA LYS A 101 -8.14 -1.31 -10.71
C LYS A 101 -6.77 -0.77 -11.11
N PRO A 102 -6.03 -1.46 -12.00
CA PRO A 102 -4.71 -1.00 -12.48
C PRO A 102 -4.71 0.44 -12.99
N GLU A 103 -5.79 0.88 -13.64
CA GLU A 103 -5.99 2.25 -14.14
C GLU A 103 -6.01 3.32 -13.03
N ASN A 104 -6.44 2.96 -11.82
CA ASN A 104 -6.47 3.83 -10.64
C ASN A 104 -5.19 3.73 -9.81
N LEU A 105 -4.44 2.62 -9.93
CA LEU A 105 -3.16 2.40 -9.27
C LEU A 105 -1.97 2.91 -10.09
N ALA A 106 -2.15 3.10 -11.41
CA ALA A 106 -1.12 3.63 -12.28
C ALA A 106 -0.81 5.09 -11.93
N PRO A 107 0.46 5.46 -11.63
CA PRO A 107 0.82 6.83 -11.30
C PRO A 107 0.67 7.74 -12.53
N LYS A 108 -0.50 8.40 -12.63
CA LYS A 108 -0.89 9.26 -13.77
C LYS A 108 0.14 10.35 -14.08
N ARG A 109 0.81 10.88 -13.04
CA ARG A 109 1.85 11.92 -13.14
C ARG A 109 3.15 11.37 -13.75
N THR A 110 3.60 10.20 -13.29
CA THR A 110 4.84 9.57 -13.74
C THR A 110 4.73 9.08 -15.19
N ILE A 111 3.58 8.55 -15.58
CA ILE A 111 3.36 8.10 -16.96
C ILE A 111 3.37 9.30 -17.91
N ARG A 112 2.81 10.44 -17.51
CA ARG A 112 2.82 11.66 -18.33
C ARG A 112 4.22 12.23 -18.51
N SER A 113 5.02 12.32 -17.45
CA SER A 113 6.39 12.86 -17.54
C SER A 113 7.32 11.96 -18.37
N VAL A 114 7.19 10.63 -18.27
CA VAL A 114 7.93 9.70 -19.13
C VAL A 114 7.55 9.87 -20.59
N ARG A 115 6.26 10.08 -20.89
CA ARG A 115 5.76 10.27 -22.25
C ARG A 115 6.23 11.60 -22.87
N GLU A 116 6.11 12.70 -22.12
CA GLU A 116 6.59 14.03 -22.54
C GLU A 116 8.11 14.03 -22.80
N ASN A 117 8.89 13.31 -21.99
CA ASN A 117 10.33 13.16 -22.21
C ASN A 117 10.66 12.32 -23.45
N ALA A 118 9.90 11.24 -23.71
CA ALA A 118 10.09 10.40 -24.89
C ALA A 118 9.73 11.13 -26.19
N GLU A 119 8.73 12.01 -26.18
CA GLU A 119 8.36 12.85 -27.32
C GLU A 119 9.47 13.86 -27.65
N LYS A 120 10.01 14.57 -26.65
CA LYS A 120 11.14 15.50 -26.84
C LYS A 120 12.39 14.82 -27.40
N MET A 121 12.67 13.58 -27.01
CA MET A 121 13.80 12.80 -27.56
C MET A 121 13.59 12.37 -29.02
N LYS A 122 12.34 12.18 -29.46
CA LYS A 122 12.04 11.84 -30.86
C LYS A 122 12.14 13.07 -31.77
N GLU A 123 11.68 14.23 -31.31
CA GLU A 123 11.79 15.50 -32.03
C GLU A 123 13.26 15.89 -32.24
N GLY A 124 14.09 15.81 -31.19
CA GLY A 124 15.52 16.10 -31.26
C GLY A 124 16.36 15.11 -32.09
N ARG A 125 15.78 14.00 -32.56
CA ARG A 125 16.41 13.04 -33.47
C ARG A 125 15.98 13.22 -34.93
N SER A 126 15.03 14.12 -35.18
CA SER A 126 14.49 14.45 -36.51
C SER A 126 14.92 15.83 -37.04
N SER A 127 15.69 16.59 -36.25
CA SER A 127 16.43 17.81 -36.65
C SER A 127 17.92 17.51 -36.75
#